data_AF-A0A6D0JXL3-F1
#
_entry.id   AF-A0A6D0JXL3-F1
#
_cell.length_a   1.000
_cell.length_b   1.000
_cell.length_c   1.000
_cell.angle_alpha   90.00
_cell.angle_beta   90.00
_cell.angle_gamma   90.00
#
_symmetry.space_group_name_H-M   'P 1'
#
loop_
_entity.id
_entity.type
_entity.pdbx_description
1 polymer ?
#
loop_
_entity_poly.entity_id
_entity_poly.type
_entity_poly.pdbx_seq_one_letter_code
_entity_poly.pdbx_strand_id
1 'polypeptide(L)'
;MTKINYQALREAAEKATCGVWSLEYGEERFDGDDALIHREAAGYIPICRIEGAHPESGFDEDFQMEQQANAEFIAAANPATVLALLDERERNQQYIKSRDQENEDIALTVGKLRVELEAANERIAELEALKTPRLTHTAVNECTISVSAEAIRACMEEFPESVQDIVEECASIAENACRAAMIQGANTVQGWIPCSDRMPEFYFPVLVTDEHEDMAIALPVYLDAGGRCAFQLSNGDIFIATHWMPLPAAPQQEADNG
;
A
#
# COMPACT_ATOMS: atom_id res chain seq x y z
N MET A 1 16.60 -34.23 15.87
CA MET A 1 16.64 -34.57 14.43
C MET A 1 18.01 -34.21 13.87
N THR A 2 18.69 -35.16 13.25
CA THR A 2 19.97 -34.91 12.58
C THR A 2 19.72 -34.14 11.28
N LYS A 3 20.59 -33.17 10.96
CA LYS A 3 20.48 -32.39 9.71
C LYS A 3 20.66 -33.31 8.51
N ILE A 4 19.74 -33.24 7.54
CA ILE A 4 19.84 -34.00 6.29
C ILE A 4 21.09 -33.55 5.52
N ASN A 5 21.90 -34.50 5.07
CA ASN A 5 23.03 -34.24 4.19
C ASN A 5 22.56 -34.29 2.72
N TYR A 6 22.20 -33.13 2.18
CA TYR A 6 21.69 -32.98 0.81
C TYR A 6 22.71 -33.37 -0.26
N GLN A 7 24.00 -33.16 -0.01
CA GLN A 7 25.05 -33.54 -0.96
C GLN A 7 25.17 -35.05 -1.05
N ALA A 8 25.18 -35.74 0.09
CA ALA A 8 25.18 -37.20 0.11
C ALA A 8 23.91 -37.78 -0.55
N LEU A 9 22.76 -37.12 -0.36
CA LEU A 9 21.50 -37.53 -1.01
C LEU A 9 21.55 -37.34 -2.53
N ARG A 10 22.12 -36.23 -3.02
CA ARG A 10 22.34 -35.99 -4.45
C ARG A 10 23.24 -37.07 -5.05
N GLU A 11 24.38 -37.32 -4.43
CA GLU A 11 25.34 -38.34 -4.90
C GLU A 11 24.73 -39.75 -4.91
N ALA A 12 23.87 -40.07 -3.94
CA ALA A 12 23.14 -41.33 -3.92
C ALA A 12 22.14 -41.43 -5.08
N ALA A 13 21.39 -40.36 -5.36
CA ALA A 13 20.43 -40.31 -6.46
C ALA A 13 21.13 -40.37 -7.83
N GLU A 14 22.25 -39.67 -8.04
CA GLU A 14 23.01 -39.70 -9.30
C GLU A 14 23.62 -41.08 -9.61
N LYS A 15 23.97 -41.85 -8.57
CA LYS A 15 24.51 -43.21 -8.72
C LYS A 15 23.44 -44.28 -8.93
N ALA A 16 22.20 -44.00 -8.52
CA ALA A 16 21.09 -44.93 -8.67
C ALA A 16 20.62 -45.01 -10.13
N THR A 17 19.75 -45.99 -10.43
CA THR A 17 19.15 -46.13 -11.76
C THR A 17 18.42 -44.85 -12.13
N CYS A 18 18.94 -44.11 -13.11
CA CYS A 18 18.38 -42.81 -13.48
C CYS A 18 16.97 -42.92 -14.09
N GLY A 19 16.27 -41.80 -14.23
CA GLY A 19 14.93 -41.74 -14.82
C GLY A 19 13.80 -42.08 -13.85
N VAL A 20 12.59 -42.06 -14.37
CA VAL A 20 11.37 -42.39 -13.63
C VAL A 20 11.28 -43.90 -13.46
N TRP A 21 10.89 -44.33 -12.27
CA TRP A 21 10.64 -45.73 -11.96
C TRP A 21 9.14 -46.00 -12.04
N SER A 22 8.79 -47.16 -12.57
CA SER A 22 7.42 -47.66 -12.70
C SER A 22 7.19 -48.78 -11.71
N LEU A 23 5.94 -48.93 -11.30
CA LEU A 23 5.47 -49.98 -10.41
C LEU A 23 4.56 -50.92 -11.21
N GLU A 24 4.87 -52.20 -11.11
CA GLU A 24 4.10 -53.30 -11.71
C GLU A 24 3.72 -54.28 -10.61
N TYR A 25 2.44 -54.66 -10.57
CA TYR A 25 1.96 -55.76 -9.74
C TYR A 25 1.87 -56.99 -10.63
N GLY A 26 2.34 -58.14 -10.15
CA GLY A 26 2.51 -59.32 -10.98
C GLY A 26 1.20 -59.88 -11.56
N GLU A 27 1.24 -60.34 -12.81
CA GLU A 27 0.35 -61.39 -13.37
C GLU A 27 1.18 -62.60 -13.85
N GLU A 28 2.39 -62.75 -13.29
CA GLU A 28 3.57 -63.57 -13.65
C GLU A 28 4.44 -63.14 -14.86
N ARG A 29 5.65 -62.64 -14.51
CA ARG A 29 6.93 -63.19 -15.04
C ARG A 29 8.04 -63.25 -13.97
N PHE A 30 7.84 -62.61 -12.83
CA PHE A 30 8.37 -62.98 -11.52
C PHE A 30 7.18 -63.01 -10.54
N ASP A 31 7.35 -63.73 -9.43
CA ASP A 31 6.41 -64.05 -8.33
C ASP A 31 5.16 -63.13 -8.29
N GLY A 32 3.97 -63.67 -8.60
CA GLY A 32 2.70 -62.92 -8.70
C GLY A 32 2.18 -62.31 -7.37
N ASP A 33 2.93 -62.51 -6.30
CA ASP A 33 2.61 -62.07 -4.95
C ASP A 33 3.36 -60.79 -4.53
N ASP A 34 4.22 -60.28 -5.42
CA ASP A 34 5.15 -59.18 -5.14
C ASP A 34 4.88 -57.94 -6.01
N ALA A 35 5.28 -56.78 -5.50
CA ALA A 35 5.36 -55.54 -6.27
C ALA A 35 6.76 -55.36 -6.86
N LEU A 36 6.82 -55.09 -8.16
CA LEU A 36 8.05 -54.93 -8.92
C LEU A 36 8.23 -53.46 -9.30
N ILE A 37 9.33 -52.88 -8.83
CA ILE A 37 9.76 -51.57 -9.28
C ILE A 37 10.78 -51.76 -10.39
N HIS A 38 10.52 -51.12 -11.52
CA HIS A 38 11.31 -51.28 -12.74
C HIS A 38 11.49 -49.95 -13.46
N ARG A 39 12.33 -49.97 -14.49
CA ARG A 39 12.42 -48.90 -15.47
C ARG A 39 12.36 -49.48 -16.87
N GLU A 40 11.53 -48.89 -17.71
CA GLU A 40 11.54 -49.15 -19.14
C GLU A 40 12.54 -48.22 -19.83
N ALA A 41 13.75 -48.73 -20.09
CA ALA A 41 14.77 -48.01 -20.84
C ALA A 41 15.63 -48.97 -21.63
N ALA A 42 15.43 -49.02 -22.95
CA ALA A 42 16.04 -50.01 -23.85
C ALA A 42 15.76 -51.47 -23.43
N GLY A 43 14.56 -51.71 -22.88
CA GLY A 43 14.13 -52.99 -22.31
C GLY A 43 13.64 -52.84 -20.87
N TYR A 44 13.28 -53.97 -20.25
CA TYR A 44 12.85 -54.05 -18.85
C TYR A 44 14.08 -54.13 -17.93
N ILE A 45 14.24 -53.15 -17.05
CA ILE A 45 15.30 -53.12 -16.04
C ILE A 45 14.65 -53.30 -14.65
N PRO A 46 14.84 -54.45 -13.98
CA PRO A 46 14.36 -54.64 -12.61
C PRO A 46 15.19 -53.79 -11.64
N ILE A 47 14.53 -53.14 -10.69
CA ILE A 47 15.18 -52.26 -9.69
C ILE A 47 15.06 -52.86 -8.30
N CYS A 48 13.84 -53.16 -7.86
CA CYS A 48 13.60 -53.86 -6.60
C CYS A 48 12.27 -54.62 -6.62
N ARG A 49 12.15 -55.55 -5.67
CA ARG A 49 10.97 -56.37 -5.44
C ARG A 49 10.54 -56.18 -4.00
N ILE A 50 9.24 -56.00 -3.78
CA ILE A 50 8.65 -55.79 -2.46
C ILE A 50 7.64 -56.89 -2.22
N GLU A 51 7.98 -57.77 -1.27
CA GLU A 51 7.22 -58.97 -0.97
C GLU A 51 5.91 -58.63 -0.25
N GLY A 52 4.84 -59.32 -0.62
CA GLY A 52 3.55 -59.20 0.05
C GLY A 52 2.72 -57.97 -0.33
N ALA A 53 3.14 -57.19 -1.33
CA ALA A 53 2.44 -55.99 -1.77
C ALA A 53 1.23 -56.28 -2.69
N HIS A 54 0.98 -57.54 -3.07
CA HIS A 54 -0.15 -57.95 -3.90
C HIS A 54 -1.27 -58.62 -3.07
N PRO A 55 -2.56 -58.47 -3.46
CA PRO A 55 -3.68 -59.12 -2.77
C PRO A 55 -3.61 -60.65 -2.71
N GLU A 56 -2.90 -61.29 -3.64
CA GLU A 56 -2.78 -62.75 -3.72
C GLU A 56 -1.65 -63.34 -2.85
N SER A 57 -0.88 -62.48 -2.17
CA SER A 57 0.38 -62.83 -1.50
C SER A 57 0.29 -63.75 -0.27
N GLY A 58 -0.92 -64.04 0.20
CA GLY A 58 -1.13 -64.87 1.39
C GLY A 58 -0.75 -64.23 2.73
N PHE A 59 -0.32 -62.95 2.73
CA PHE A 59 -0.15 -62.15 3.94
C PHE A 59 -1.47 -61.58 4.45
N ASP A 60 -1.50 -61.05 5.67
CA ASP A 60 -2.67 -60.33 6.19
C ASP A 60 -2.87 -58.96 5.52
N GLU A 61 -4.12 -58.48 5.50
CA GLU A 61 -4.53 -57.25 4.79
C GLU A 61 -3.76 -55.99 5.24
N ASP A 62 -3.45 -55.89 6.54
CA ASP A 62 -2.74 -54.73 7.09
C ASP A 62 -1.30 -54.68 6.56
N PHE A 63 -0.60 -55.82 6.59
CA PHE A 63 0.74 -55.95 6.03
C PHE A 63 0.75 -55.67 4.51
N GLN A 64 -0.24 -56.20 3.77
CA GLN A 64 -0.34 -55.97 2.32
C GLN A 64 -0.47 -54.49 1.98
N MET A 65 -1.35 -53.77 2.68
CA MET A 65 -1.59 -52.34 2.44
C MET A 65 -0.36 -51.50 2.74
N GLU A 66 0.39 -51.82 3.81
CA GLU A 66 1.66 -51.15 4.11
C GLU A 66 2.70 -51.40 3.01
N GLN A 67 2.80 -52.62 2.50
CA GLN A 67 3.77 -52.99 1.48
C GLN A 67 3.44 -52.37 0.12
N GLN A 68 2.17 -52.31 -0.25
CA GLN A 68 1.70 -51.55 -1.41
C GLN A 68 2.07 -50.07 -1.29
N ALA A 69 1.78 -49.44 -0.14
CA ALA A 69 2.11 -48.03 0.09
C ALA A 69 3.63 -47.77 0.04
N ASN A 70 4.44 -48.69 0.58
CA ASN A 70 5.89 -48.62 0.50
C ASN A 70 6.38 -48.70 -0.95
N ALA A 71 5.79 -49.58 -1.77
CA ALA A 71 6.15 -49.74 -3.18
C ALA A 71 5.82 -48.48 -3.99
N GLU A 72 4.62 -47.93 -3.81
CA GLU A 72 4.20 -46.68 -4.42
C GLU A 72 5.12 -45.52 -4.00
N PHE A 73 5.46 -45.44 -2.71
CA PHE A 73 6.37 -44.41 -2.22
C PHE A 73 7.75 -44.51 -2.84
N ILE A 74 8.36 -45.70 -2.90
CA ILE A 74 9.71 -45.88 -3.46
C ILE A 74 9.72 -45.56 -4.96
N ALA A 75 8.70 -45.99 -5.71
CA ALA A 75 8.59 -45.68 -7.14
C ALA A 75 8.41 -44.17 -7.38
N ALA A 76 7.61 -43.50 -6.56
CA ALA A 76 7.42 -42.04 -6.63
C ALA A 76 8.67 -41.26 -6.20
N ALA A 77 9.35 -41.70 -5.14
CA ALA A 77 10.58 -41.12 -4.59
C ALA A 77 11.85 -41.62 -5.30
N ASN A 78 11.74 -41.93 -6.60
CA ASN A 78 12.85 -42.36 -7.43
C ASN A 78 13.94 -41.27 -7.57
N PRO A 79 15.13 -41.61 -8.09
CA PRO A 79 16.23 -40.67 -8.23
C PRO A 79 15.91 -39.43 -9.05
N ALA A 80 15.09 -39.53 -10.10
CA ALA A 80 14.71 -38.36 -10.90
C ALA A 80 13.88 -37.37 -10.08
N THR A 81 12.91 -37.86 -9.30
CA THR A 81 12.12 -37.03 -8.37
C THR A 81 13.00 -36.40 -7.31
N VAL A 82 13.91 -37.16 -6.68
CA VAL A 82 14.81 -36.63 -5.64
C VAL A 82 15.72 -35.54 -6.19
N LEU A 83 16.32 -35.73 -7.38
CA LEU A 83 17.16 -34.72 -8.02
C LEU A 83 16.38 -33.46 -8.36
N ALA A 84 15.16 -33.59 -8.90
CA ALA A 84 14.31 -32.45 -9.19
C ALA A 84 13.98 -31.62 -7.93
N LEU A 85 13.68 -32.29 -6.81
CA LEU A 85 13.43 -31.63 -5.52
C LEU A 85 14.68 -30.93 -4.98
N LEU A 86 15.87 -31.52 -5.16
CA LEU A 86 17.13 -30.91 -4.75
C LEU A 86 17.47 -29.68 -5.60
N ASP A 87 17.21 -29.73 -6.91
CA ASP A 87 17.39 -28.61 -7.83
C ASP A 87 16.42 -27.46 -7.51
N GLU A 88 15.16 -27.77 -7.21
CA GLU A 88 14.18 -26.77 -6.74
C GLU A 88 14.64 -26.14 -5.42
N ARG A 89 15.09 -26.95 -4.46
CA ARG A 89 15.61 -26.46 -3.18
C ARG A 89 16.81 -25.54 -3.38
N GLU A 90 17.76 -25.89 -4.23
CA GLU A 90 18.93 -25.05 -4.52
C GLU A 90 18.53 -23.71 -5.16
N ARG A 91 17.60 -23.73 -6.12
CA ARG A 91 17.06 -22.49 -6.72
C ARG A 91 16.37 -21.61 -5.67
N ASN A 92 15.55 -22.19 -4.81
CA ASN A 92 14.88 -21.46 -3.73
C ASN A 92 15.88 -20.86 -2.74
N GLN A 93 16.97 -21.57 -2.42
CA GLN A 93 18.04 -21.03 -1.58
C GLN A 93 18.78 -19.86 -2.21
N GLN A 94 19.00 -19.90 -3.53
CA GLN A 94 19.61 -18.79 -4.26
C GLN A 94 18.69 -17.58 -4.29
N TYR A 95 17.38 -17.78 -4.52
CA TYR A 95 16.39 -16.72 -4.51
C TYR A 95 16.32 -15.99 -3.17
N ILE A 96 16.30 -16.72 -2.05
CA ILE A 96 16.30 -16.13 -0.71
C ILE A 96 17.54 -15.27 -0.50
N LYS A 97 18.73 -15.76 -0.85
CA LYS A 97 19.97 -14.98 -0.74
C LYS A 97 19.93 -13.70 -1.57
N SER A 98 19.39 -13.76 -2.79
CA SER A 98 19.26 -12.57 -3.64
C SER A 98 18.29 -11.55 -3.05
N ARG A 99 17.17 -12.01 -2.48
CA ARG A 99 16.19 -11.14 -1.82
C ARG A 99 16.74 -10.51 -0.56
N ASP A 100 17.51 -11.25 0.23
CA ASP A 100 18.17 -10.73 1.42
C ASP A 100 19.17 -9.63 1.05
N GLN A 101 19.96 -9.84 -0.01
CA GLN A 101 20.88 -8.82 -0.53
C GLN A 101 20.14 -7.57 -1.02
N GLU A 102 19.08 -7.75 -1.81
CA GLU A 102 18.26 -6.64 -2.29
C GLU A 102 17.64 -5.85 -1.12
N ASN A 103 17.13 -6.54 -0.10
CA ASN A 103 16.59 -5.91 1.10
C ASN A 103 17.64 -5.13 1.88
N GLU A 104 18.87 -5.64 1.97
CA GLU A 104 20.00 -4.94 2.58
C GLU A 104 20.35 -3.66 1.80
N ASP A 105 20.42 -3.74 0.47
CA ASP A 105 20.71 -2.59 -0.39
C ASP A 105 19.60 -1.52 -0.30
N ILE A 106 18.34 -1.96 -0.23
CA ILE A 106 17.19 -1.07 0.01
C ILE A 106 17.32 -0.41 1.39
N ALA A 107 17.64 -1.16 2.44
CA ALA A 107 17.79 -0.62 3.78
C ALA A 107 18.89 0.46 3.85
N LEU A 108 20.02 0.22 3.17
CA LEU A 108 21.11 1.20 3.05
C LEU A 108 20.67 2.46 2.29
N THR A 109 19.92 2.30 1.20
CA THR A 109 19.43 3.41 0.39
C THR A 109 18.41 4.25 1.14
N VAL A 110 17.44 3.61 1.79
CA VAL A 110 16.45 4.30 2.65
C VAL A 110 17.15 5.02 3.80
N GLY A 111 18.18 4.40 4.40
CA GLY A 111 19.01 5.04 5.43
C GLY A 111 19.65 6.35 4.95
N LYS A 112 20.27 6.34 3.75
CA LYS A 112 20.86 7.55 3.15
C LYS A 112 19.82 8.63 2.86
N LEU A 113 18.71 8.26 2.23
CA LEU A 113 17.63 9.20 1.90
C LEU A 113 17.02 9.84 3.15
N ARG A 114 16.91 9.11 4.27
CA ARG A 114 16.45 9.68 5.54
C ARG A 114 17.37 10.78 6.05
N VAL A 115 18.69 10.56 6.01
CA VAL A 115 19.69 11.56 6.41
C VAL A 115 19.66 12.77 5.49
N GLU A 116 19.57 12.55 4.18
CA GLU A 116 19.47 13.64 3.20
C GLU A 116 18.19 14.45 3.37
N LEU A 117 17.06 13.78 3.66
CA LEU A 117 15.78 14.42 3.92
C LEU A 117 15.81 15.26 5.21
N GLU A 118 16.42 14.75 6.27
CA GLU A 118 16.59 15.48 7.53
C GLU A 118 17.44 16.74 7.32
N ALA A 119 18.58 16.62 6.65
CA ALA A 119 19.43 17.76 6.33
C ALA A 119 18.76 18.79 5.40
N ALA A 120 17.91 18.34 4.46
CA ALA A 120 17.14 19.25 3.61
C ALA A 120 16.05 19.99 4.40
N ASN A 121 15.34 19.29 5.29
CA ASN A 121 14.34 19.88 6.17
C ASN A 121 14.96 20.93 7.11
N GLU A 122 16.13 20.65 7.69
CA GLU A 122 16.88 21.63 8.50
C GLU A 122 17.21 22.90 7.70
N ARG A 123 17.71 22.76 6.47
CA ARG A 123 18.00 23.91 5.59
C ARG A 123 16.75 24.72 5.27
N ILE A 124 15.60 24.07 5.06
CA ILE A 124 14.33 24.77 4.83
C ILE A 124 13.94 25.55 6.08
N ALA A 125 14.01 24.92 7.26
CA ALA A 125 13.68 25.60 8.52
C ALA A 125 14.60 26.82 8.79
N GLU A 126 15.89 26.71 8.51
CA GLU A 126 16.83 27.84 8.60
C GLU A 126 16.46 28.97 7.62
N LEU A 127 16.14 28.64 6.37
CA LEU A 127 15.74 29.62 5.38
C LEU A 127 14.41 30.29 5.74
N GLU A 128 13.43 29.56 6.26
CA GLU A 128 12.16 30.12 6.74
C GLU A 128 12.34 31.05 7.95
N ALA A 129 13.26 30.70 8.85
CA ALA A 129 13.65 31.56 9.97
C ALA A 129 14.35 32.86 9.52
N LEU A 130 15.10 32.83 8.41
CA LEU A 130 15.70 34.02 7.79
C LEU A 130 14.68 34.85 6.99
N LYS A 131 13.69 34.20 6.38
CA LYS A 131 12.70 34.80 5.48
C LYS A 131 11.48 35.37 6.21
N THR A 132 11.45 35.31 7.54
CA THR A 132 10.49 36.04 8.36
C THR A 132 11.02 37.45 8.65
N PRO A 133 10.68 38.48 7.84
CA PRO A 133 10.71 39.83 8.37
C PRO A 133 9.65 39.87 9.48
N ARG A 134 10.04 40.34 10.66
CA ARG A 134 9.16 40.65 11.78
C ARG A 134 8.30 41.87 11.41
N LEU A 135 7.48 41.77 10.38
CA LEU A 135 6.44 42.72 10.08
C LEU A 135 5.23 42.31 10.92
N THR A 136 5.18 42.85 12.13
CA THR A 136 3.97 42.85 12.93
C THR A 136 2.81 43.31 12.05
N HIS A 137 1.75 42.49 12.00
CA HIS A 137 0.48 42.71 11.32
C HIS A 137 -0.17 44.09 11.62
N THR A 138 0.37 44.84 12.57
CA THR A 138 -0.01 46.21 12.91
C THR A 138 0.45 47.27 11.90
N ALA A 139 1.50 47.04 11.11
CA ALA A 139 2.06 48.11 10.25
C ALA A 139 1.46 48.18 8.82
N VAL A 140 0.67 47.19 8.40
CA VAL A 140 -0.01 47.21 7.08
C VAL A 140 -1.46 47.67 7.21
N ASN A 141 -2.09 47.50 8.38
CA ASN A 141 -3.45 47.99 8.63
C ASN A 141 -3.53 49.49 8.99
N GLU A 142 -2.41 50.19 9.16
CA GLU A 142 -2.37 51.65 9.21
C GLU A 142 -2.19 52.31 7.83
N CYS A 143 -2.07 51.54 6.74
CA CYS A 143 -2.30 52.08 5.40
C CYS A 143 -3.79 51.94 5.07
N THR A 144 -4.53 52.98 5.43
CA THR A 144 -5.95 53.20 5.28
C THR A 144 -6.45 53.04 3.84
N ILE A 145 -6.84 51.82 3.48
CA ILE A 145 -7.65 51.61 2.26
C ILE A 145 -9.02 52.32 2.36
N SER A 146 -9.51 52.60 3.58
CA SER A 146 -10.74 53.37 3.83
C SER A 146 -10.61 54.88 3.61
N VAL A 147 -9.43 55.42 3.29
CA VAL A 147 -9.22 56.88 3.09
C VAL A 147 -8.84 57.21 1.65
N SER A 148 -8.69 56.22 0.76
CA SER A 148 -8.11 56.44 -0.57
C SER A 148 -8.97 57.32 -1.50
N ALA A 149 -10.25 57.03 -1.73
CA ALA A 149 -11.04 57.77 -2.71
C ALA A 149 -11.39 59.21 -2.28
N GLU A 150 -11.70 59.43 -1.00
CA GLU A 150 -11.98 60.77 -0.46
C GLU A 150 -10.73 61.64 -0.34
N ALA A 151 -9.57 61.07 0.03
CA ALA A 151 -8.31 61.82 0.02
C ALA A 151 -7.83 62.14 -1.41
N ILE A 152 -8.03 61.23 -2.37
CA ILE A 152 -7.73 61.48 -3.79
C ILE A 152 -8.59 62.64 -4.33
N ARG A 153 -9.89 62.67 -4.02
CA ARG A 153 -10.79 63.79 -4.39
C ARG A 153 -10.53 65.08 -3.61
N ALA A 154 -10.08 65.02 -2.37
CA ALA A 154 -9.74 66.21 -1.58
C ALA A 154 -8.55 66.99 -2.14
N CYS A 155 -7.64 66.33 -2.86
CA CYS A 155 -6.49 66.97 -3.52
C CYS A 155 -6.78 67.43 -4.96
N MET A 156 -8.00 67.24 -5.47
CA MET A 156 -8.35 67.43 -6.89
C MET A 156 -8.26 68.90 -7.35
N GLU A 157 -8.44 69.85 -6.42
CA GLU A 157 -8.25 71.29 -6.67
C GLU A 157 -6.77 71.69 -6.84
N GLU A 158 -5.83 70.86 -6.37
CA GLU A 158 -4.38 71.13 -6.48
C GLU A 158 -3.78 70.61 -7.80
N PHE A 159 -4.55 69.86 -8.59
CA PHE A 159 -4.11 69.28 -9.85
C PHE A 159 -4.62 70.10 -11.07
N PRO A 160 -3.81 70.19 -12.15
CA PRO A 160 -4.26 70.80 -13.40
C PRO A 160 -5.49 70.08 -13.99
N GLU A 161 -6.43 70.82 -14.60
CA GLU A 161 -7.65 70.23 -15.22
C GLU A 161 -7.33 69.06 -16.16
N SER A 162 -6.19 69.10 -16.85
CA SER A 162 -5.76 68.07 -17.80
C SER A 162 -5.54 66.67 -17.20
N VAL A 163 -5.45 66.55 -15.87
CA VAL A 163 -5.22 65.26 -15.19
C VAL A 163 -6.35 64.87 -14.24
N GLN A 164 -7.39 65.69 -14.11
CA GLN A 164 -8.52 65.42 -13.21
C GLN A 164 -9.30 64.16 -13.61
N ASP A 165 -9.47 63.91 -14.91
CA ASP A 165 -10.13 62.68 -15.41
C ASP A 165 -9.40 61.40 -14.97
N ILE A 166 -8.06 61.45 -14.93
CA ILE A 166 -7.21 60.34 -14.49
C ILE A 166 -7.32 60.14 -12.98
N VAL A 167 -7.39 61.24 -12.23
CA VAL A 167 -7.54 61.23 -10.76
C VAL A 167 -8.89 60.61 -10.37
N GLU A 168 -9.98 60.95 -11.08
CA GLU A 168 -11.30 60.37 -10.84
C GLU A 168 -11.35 58.88 -11.23
N GLU A 169 -10.69 58.50 -12.33
CA GLU A 169 -10.55 57.09 -12.72
C GLU A 169 -9.83 56.29 -11.62
N CYS A 170 -8.72 56.81 -11.08
CA CYS A 170 -7.99 56.19 -9.98
C CYS A 170 -8.84 56.07 -8.70
N ALA A 171 -9.64 57.09 -8.37
CA ALA A 171 -10.57 57.04 -7.24
C ALA A 171 -11.63 55.93 -7.41
N SER A 172 -12.17 55.78 -8.62
CA SER A 172 -13.16 54.75 -8.93
C SER A 172 -12.57 53.33 -8.87
N ILE A 173 -11.33 53.14 -9.33
CA ILE A 173 -10.61 51.87 -9.24
C ILE A 173 -10.38 51.49 -7.78
N ALA A 174 -9.96 52.47 -6.95
CA ALA A 174 -9.76 52.24 -5.53
C ALA A 174 -11.07 51.83 -4.83
N GLU A 175 -12.18 52.51 -5.12
CA GLU A 175 -13.49 52.18 -4.54
C GLU A 175 -14.00 50.78 -4.95
N ASN A 176 -13.80 50.42 -6.23
CA ASN A 176 -14.15 49.09 -6.73
C ASN A 176 -13.28 47.98 -6.13
N ALA A 177 -11.99 48.24 -5.93
CA ALA A 177 -11.07 47.32 -5.27
C ALA A 177 -11.45 47.11 -3.79
N CYS A 178 -11.84 48.19 -3.07
CA CYS A 178 -12.37 48.10 -1.71
C CYS A 178 -13.63 47.24 -1.64
N ARG A 179 -14.58 47.48 -2.56
CA ARG A 179 -15.84 46.73 -2.62
C ARG A 179 -15.57 45.25 -2.94
N ALA A 180 -14.67 44.96 -3.86
CA ALA A 180 -14.27 43.59 -4.20
C ALA A 180 -13.56 42.88 -3.04
N ALA A 181 -12.70 43.58 -2.29
CA ALA A 181 -12.02 43.05 -1.11
C ALA A 181 -13.00 42.75 0.03
N MET A 182 -14.03 43.59 0.24
CA MET A 182 -15.10 43.27 1.21
C MET A 182 -15.94 42.05 0.80
N ILE A 183 -16.14 41.83 -0.51
CA ILE A 183 -16.82 40.63 -1.03
C ILE A 183 -15.92 39.38 -0.90
N GLN A 184 -14.61 39.50 -1.11
CA GLN A 184 -13.65 38.39 -0.97
C GLN A 184 -13.33 38.05 0.49
N GLY A 185 -13.31 39.05 1.39
CA GLY A 185 -13.14 38.86 2.84
C GLY A 185 -14.33 38.19 3.53
N ALA A 186 -15.47 38.05 2.84
CA ALA A 186 -16.63 37.30 3.31
C ALA A 186 -16.56 35.78 3.03
N ASN A 187 -15.54 35.30 2.30
CA ASN A 187 -15.36 33.87 2.00
C ASN A 187 -14.39 33.19 2.99
N THR A 188 -14.64 33.31 4.29
CA THR A 188 -14.34 32.20 5.20
C THR A 188 -15.49 31.21 5.04
N VAL A 189 -15.31 30.10 4.32
CA VAL A 189 -16.38 29.08 4.18
C VAL A 189 -16.53 28.33 5.51
N GLN A 190 -17.21 28.95 6.47
CA GLN A 190 -17.90 28.26 7.55
C GLN A 190 -19.24 27.76 6.99
N GLY A 191 -19.21 26.63 6.29
CA GLY A 191 -20.42 26.05 5.70
C GLY A 191 -20.20 24.68 5.09
N TRP A 192 -21.30 23.96 4.86
CA TRP A 192 -21.31 22.66 4.18
C TRP A 192 -20.85 22.79 2.72
N ILE A 193 -19.91 21.94 2.34
CA ILE A 193 -19.31 21.88 1.00
C ILE A 193 -19.90 20.67 0.26
N PRO A 194 -20.50 20.85 -0.93
CA PRO A 194 -20.99 19.72 -1.73
C PRO A 194 -19.85 18.78 -2.11
N CYS A 195 -20.05 17.48 -1.95
CA CYS A 195 -19.05 16.47 -2.30
C CYS A 195 -18.80 16.43 -3.83
N SER A 196 -19.79 16.84 -4.64
CA SER A 196 -19.67 17.01 -6.10
C SER A 196 -18.68 18.08 -6.50
N ASP A 197 -18.53 19.12 -5.67
CA ASP A 197 -17.70 20.28 -5.99
C ASP A 197 -16.25 19.99 -5.61
N ARG A 198 -16.04 19.40 -4.43
CA ARG A 198 -14.72 19.08 -3.91
C ARG A 198 -14.80 18.00 -2.84
N MET A 199 -13.93 17.00 -2.93
CA MET A 199 -13.69 16.03 -1.86
C MET A 199 -12.71 16.60 -0.81
N PRO A 200 -12.87 16.25 0.48
CA PRO A 200 -11.90 16.62 1.51
C PRO A 200 -10.57 15.90 1.31
N GLU A 201 -9.50 16.46 1.88
CA GLU A 201 -8.18 15.83 1.83
C GLU A 201 -8.22 14.47 2.54
N PHE A 202 -7.58 13.47 1.93
CA PHE A 202 -7.35 12.18 2.57
C PHE A 202 -6.63 12.42 3.90
N TYR A 203 -6.96 11.66 4.93
CA TYR A 203 -6.35 11.65 6.27
C TYR A 203 -7.01 12.48 7.39
N PHE A 204 -8.00 13.34 7.12
CA PHE A 204 -8.70 14.06 8.20
C PHE A 204 -10.18 13.64 8.34
N PRO A 205 -10.65 13.35 9.57
CA PRO A 205 -12.07 13.12 9.82
C PRO A 205 -12.84 14.42 9.60
N VAL A 206 -13.94 14.32 8.88
CA VAL A 206 -14.84 15.43 8.55
C VAL A 206 -16.25 15.12 9.04
N LEU A 207 -17.05 16.16 9.23
CA LEU A 207 -18.48 16.01 9.39
C LEU A 207 -19.10 15.85 8.00
N VAL A 208 -19.94 14.84 7.82
CA VAL A 208 -20.64 14.55 6.56
C VAL A 208 -22.14 14.50 6.77
N THR A 209 -22.91 14.81 5.73
CA THR A 209 -24.36 14.65 5.73
C THR A 209 -24.87 14.06 4.41
N ASP A 210 -25.95 13.28 4.47
CA ASP A 210 -26.59 12.66 3.30
C ASP A 210 -27.76 13.52 2.76
N GLU A 211 -28.63 12.94 1.94
CA GLU A 211 -29.82 13.61 1.40
C GLU A 211 -30.99 13.70 2.39
N HIS A 212 -30.93 12.95 3.50
CA HIS A 212 -31.95 12.92 4.57
C HIS A 212 -31.54 13.76 5.79
N GLU A 213 -30.44 14.53 5.67
CA GLU A 213 -29.84 15.34 6.74
C GLU A 213 -29.26 14.51 7.90
N ASP A 214 -29.05 13.20 7.70
CA ASP A 214 -28.35 12.37 8.67
C ASP A 214 -26.88 12.79 8.69
N MET A 215 -26.31 13.00 9.89
CA MET A 215 -24.95 13.50 10.06
C MET A 215 -24.04 12.45 10.70
N ALA A 216 -22.81 12.35 10.21
CA ALA A 216 -21.81 11.46 10.76
C ALA A 216 -20.41 12.07 10.71
N ILE A 217 -19.50 11.54 11.54
CA ILE A 217 -18.07 11.82 11.43
C ILE A 217 -17.43 10.65 10.68
N ALA A 218 -16.80 10.94 9.56
CA ALA A 218 -16.31 9.92 8.66
C ALA A 218 -15.00 10.33 7.97
N LEU A 219 -14.25 9.35 7.48
CA LEU A 219 -13.05 9.55 6.67
C LEU A 219 -13.39 9.39 5.18
N PRO A 220 -12.85 10.24 4.28
CA PRO A 220 -13.08 10.07 2.84
C PRO A 220 -12.46 8.76 2.34
N VAL A 221 -13.19 8.06 1.46
CA VAL A 221 -12.69 6.84 0.80
C VAL A 221 -12.87 6.97 -0.71
N TYR A 222 -11.86 6.54 -1.49
CA TYR A 222 -11.89 6.53 -2.95
C TYR A 222 -12.64 5.29 -3.44
N LEU A 223 -13.87 5.13 -2.99
CA LEU A 223 -14.80 4.12 -3.49
C LEU A 223 -15.89 4.85 -4.27
N ASP A 224 -15.89 4.67 -5.59
CA ASP A 224 -16.96 5.17 -6.44
C ASP A 224 -18.10 4.15 -6.46
N ALA A 225 -19.19 4.48 -5.77
CA ALA A 225 -20.41 3.68 -5.74
C ALA A 225 -21.52 4.40 -6.52
N GLY A 226 -21.43 4.36 -7.85
CA GLY A 226 -22.45 4.89 -8.75
C GLY A 226 -22.49 6.41 -8.85
N GLY A 227 -21.33 7.08 -8.82
CA GLY A 227 -21.21 8.53 -8.95
C GLY A 227 -21.45 9.30 -7.65
N ARG A 228 -21.42 8.60 -6.50
CA ARG A 228 -21.59 9.21 -5.18
C ARG A 228 -20.33 9.05 -4.34
N CYS A 229 -20.08 10.05 -3.50
CA CYS A 229 -18.89 10.12 -2.67
C CYS A 229 -19.07 9.28 -1.40
N ALA A 230 -18.17 8.31 -1.20
CA ALA A 230 -18.19 7.38 -0.08
C ALA A 230 -17.25 7.83 1.03
N PHE A 231 -17.71 7.63 2.26
CA PHE A 231 -16.96 7.90 3.48
C PHE A 231 -17.03 6.68 4.39
N GLN A 232 -15.95 6.38 5.11
CA GLN A 232 -15.90 5.28 6.06
C GLN A 232 -16.11 5.80 7.48
N LEU A 233 -17.07 5.22 8.17
CA LEU A 233 -17.36 5.45 9.58
C LEU A 233 -16.36 4.69 10.47
N SER A 234 -16.27 5.08 11.74
CA SER A 234 -15.38 4.44 12.72
C SER A 234 -15.69 2.96 12.98
N ASN A 235 -16.93 2.53 12.75
CA ASN A 235 -17.36 1.14 12.86
C ASN A 235 -17.06 0.32 11.59
N GLY A 236 -16.47 0.93 10.55
CA GLY A 236 -16.13 0.29 9.28
C GLY A 236 -17.19 0.37 8.20
N ASP A 237 -18.40 0.85 8.53
CA ASP A 237 -19.50 1.01 7.56
C ASP A 237 -19.23 2.15 6.57
N ILE A 238 -19.82 2.04 5.38
CA ILE A 238 -19.75 3.08 4.35
C ILE A 238 -20.96 3.99 4.44
N PHE A 239 -20.70 5.29 4.55
CA PHE A 239 -21.66 6.38 4.51
C PHE A 239 -21.56 7.11 3.17
N ILE A 240 -22.70 7.34 2.52
CA ILE A 240 -22.75 8.07 1.24
C ILE A 240 -23.20 9.49 1.54
N ALA A 241 -22.31 10.46 1.33
CA ALA A 241 -22.59 11.85 1.69
C ALA A 241 -22.85 12.74 0.47
N THR A 242 -23.70 13.75 0.67
CA THR A 242 -23.94 14.84 -0.28
C THR A 242 -23.06 16.04 0.02
N HIS A 243 -22.81 16.33 1.30
CA HIS A 243 -21.99 17.46 1.74
C HIS A 243 -21.04 17.09 2.90
N TRP A 244 -19.97 17.86 3.04
CA TRP A 244 -19.02 17.73 4.15
C TRP A 244 -18.60 19.10 4.71
N MET A 245 -18.09 19.13 5.94
CA MET A 245 -17.40 20.28 6.49
C MET A 245 -16.30 19.86 7.48
N PRO A 246 -15.29 20.72 7.73
CA PRO A 246 -14.30 20.47 8.77
C PRO A 246 -14.96 20.31 10.15
N LEU A 247 -14.37 19.46 11.00
CA LEU A 247 -14.83 19.35 12.38
C LEU A 247 -14.69 20.70 13.11
N PRO A 248 -15.69 21.07 13.95
CA PRO A 248 -15.60 22.28 14.75
C PRO A 248 -14.44 22.17 15.75
N ALA A 249 -13.82 23.31 16.08
CA ALA A 249 -12.78 23.35 17.09
C ALA A 249 -13.32 22.81 18.43
N ALA A 250 -12.52 22.01 19.13
CA ALA A 250 -12.89 21.48 20.43
C ALA A 250 -13.25 22.62 21.40
N PRO A 251 -14.30 22.46 22.24
CA PRO A 251 -14.64 23.48 23.23
C PRO A 251 -13.44 23.72 24.15
N GLN A 252 -13.00 24.97 24.25
CA GLN A 252 -11.99 25.35 25.24
C GLN A 252 -12.64 25.23 26.63
N GLN A 253 -12.08 24.36 27.49
CA GLN A 253 -12.51 24.29 28.88
C GLN A 253 -12.25 25.65 29.53
N GLU A 254 -13.32 26.35 29.89
CA GLU A 254 -13.23 27.50 30.79
C GLU A 254 -12.62 27.00 32.09
N ALA A 255 -11.41 27.47 32.39
CA ALA A 255 -10.77 27.24 33.68
C ALA A 255 -11.61 27.97 34.74
N ASP A 256 -12.46 27.20 35.42
CA ASP A 256 -13.23 27.61 36.58
C ASP A 256 -12.24 27.96 37.70
N ASN A 257 -11.95 29.25 37.84
CA ASN A 257 -11.15 29.79 38.93
C ASN A 257 -12.06 29.95 40.16
N GLY A 258 -12.24 28.86 40.90
CA GLY A 258 -12.78 28.81 42.26
C GLY A 258 -11.71 28.62 43.32
#